data_AF-A0A4U7JJ56-F1
#
_entry.id   AF-A0A4U7JJ56-F1
#
_cell.length_a   1.000
_cell.length_b   1.000
_cell.length_c   1.000
_cell.angle_alpha   90.00
_cell.angle_beta   90.00
_cell.angle_gamma   90.00
#
_symmetry.space_group_name_H-M   'P 1'
#
loop_
_entity.id
_entity.type
_entity.pdbx_description
1 polymer ?
#
loop_
_entity_poly.entity_id
_entity_poly.type
_entity_poly.pdbx_seq_one_letter_code
_entity_poly.pdbx_strand_id
1 'polypeptide(L)'
;MIAESIFYDYIGKLKLDQEKEYELIEHTKRVVNLCNKFEEKLCLDEQLLHKAAWLHDIAKYNECGNKRYNHHIEASSVLSKYGFSYEDPVCNIIKAHTGDYFEPDEEYSLEAAVLRICDKLDKFNKGKKDAKDKCEASLSLIEDYFSEINIDIPNAFYKKYYKLFKKLHKKCKNNKNYKKLKKLIKELTK
;
A
#
# COMPACT_ATOMS: atom_id res chain seq x y z
N MET A 1 -6.73 18.92 -6.36
CA MET A 1 -5.52 18.48 -7.10
C MET A 1 -5.56 16.97 -7.28
N ILE A 2 -4.97 16.46 -8.36
CA ILE A 2 -4.89 15.01 -8.64
C ILE A 2 -3.69 14.43 -7.84
N ALA A 3 -3.88 13.35 -7.09
CA ALA A 3 -2.85 12.75 -6.23
C ALA A 3 -1.57 12.37 -6.98
N GLU A 4 -1.70 11.85 -8.19
CA GLU A 4 -0.57 11.57 -9.10
C GLU A 4 0.29 12.81 -9.34
N SER A 5 -0.33 13.98 -9.57
CA SER A 5 0.39 15.22 -9.80
C SER A 5 1.17 15.67 -8.56
N ILE A 6 0.59 15.50 -7.37
CA ILE A 6 1.26 15.82 -6.10
C ILE A 6 2.47 14.90 -5.90
N PHE A 7 2.30 13.60 -6.17
CA PHE A 7 3.36 12.61 -6.06
C PHE A 7 4.54 12.98 -6.98
N TYR A 8 4.28 13.23 -8.26
CA TYR A 8 5.35 13.58 -9.21
C TYR A 8 6.05 14.90 -8.88
N ASP A 9 5.29 15.93 -8.50
CA ASP A 9 5.86 17.23 -8.09
C ASP A 9 6.77 17.08 -6.86
N TYR A 10 6.35 16.30 -5.86
CA TYR A 10 7.16 16.06 -4.67
C TYR A 10 8.44 15.25 -4.97
N ILE A 11 8.32 14.15 -5.71
CA ILE A 11 9.48 13.32 -6.06
C ILE A 11 10.50 14.10 -6.89
N GLY A 12 10.05 14.93 -7.83
CA GLY A 12 10.94 15.80 -8.62
C GLY A 12 11.75 16.78 -7.76
N LYS A 13 11.23 17.19 -6.59
CA LYS A 13 11.94 18.09 -5.65
C LYS A 13 12.98 17.37 -4.79
N LEU A 14 12.85 16.06 -4.58
CA LEU A 14 13.75 15.28 -3.71
C LEU A 14 15.14 15.01 -4.33
N LYS A 15 15.34 15.27 -5.63
CA LYS A 15 16.62 15.04 -6.34
C LYS A 15 17.22 13.65 -6.06
N LEU A 16 16.38 12.60 -6.11
CA LEU A 16 16.80 11.23 -5.87
C LEU A 16 17.71 10.73 -7.00
N ASP A 17 18.55 9.74 -6.68
CA ASP A 17 19.25 8.98 -7.73
C ASP A 17 18.23 8.33 -8.68
N GLN A 18 18.51 8.35 -9.98
CA GLN A 18 17.59 7.89 -11.03
C GLN A 18 17.01 6.49 -10.77
N GLU A 19 17.82 5.57 -10.24
CA GLU A 19 17.38 4.21 -9.90
C GLU A 19 16.35 4.22 -8.75
N LYS A 20 16.59 5.00 -7.69
CA LYS A 20 15.68 5.11 -6.54
C LYS A 20 14.35 5.75 -6.94
N GLU A 21 14.41 6.81 -7.75
CA GLU A 21 13.22 7.47 -8.29
C GLU A 21 12.40 6.48 -9.13
N TYR A 22 13.04 5.80 -10.07
CA TYR A 22 12.38 4.80 -10.92
C TYR A 22 11.77 3.66 -10.09
N GLU A 23 12.50 3.13 -9.11
CA GLU A 23 11.99 2.06 -8.24
C GLU A 23 10.77 2.50 -7.42
N LEU A 24 10.77 3.73 -6.92
CA LEU A 24 9.65 4.30 -6.17
C LEU A 24 8.42 4.50 -7.07
N ILE A 25 8.58 5.17 -8.21
CA ILE A 25 7.48 5.41 -9.16
C ILE A 25 6.85 4.09 -9.59
N GLU A 26 7.68 3.12 -9.98
CA GLU A 26 7.19 1.83 -10.44
C GLU A 26 6.53 1.01 -9.33
N HIS A 27 7.01 1.15 -8.09
CA HIS A 27 6.35 0.58 -6.91
C HIS A 27 4.97 1.19 -6.68
N THR A 28 4.88 2.52 -6.59
CA THR A 28 3.62 3.24 -6.40
C THR A 28 2.60 2.87 -7.47
N LYS A 29 2.98 2.87 -8.75
CA LYS A 29 2.09 2.47 -9.86
C LYS A 29 1.57 1.04 -9.72
N ARG A 30 2.40 0.10 -9.26
CA ARG A 30 1.96 -1.29 -9.04
C ARG A 30 1.00 -1.40 -7.87
N VAL A 31 1.23 -0.65 -6.78
CA VAL A 31 0.33 -0.62 -5.62
C VAL A 31 -1.03 0.00 -5.99
N VAL A 32 -1.04 1.14 -6.70
CA VAL A 32 -2.28 1.75 -7.23
C VAL A 32 -3.06 0.75 -8.09
N ASN A 33 -2.39 0.10 -9.04
CA ASN A 33 -3.03 -0.91 -9.88
C ASN A 33 -3.54 -2.15 -9.12
N LEU A 34 -2.94 -2.48 -7.97
CA LEU A 34 -3.44 -3.55 -7.10
C LEU A 34 -4.68 -3.09 -6.35
N CYS A 35 -4.66 -1.88 -5.76
CA CYS A 35 -5.78 -1.29 -5.04
C CYS A 35 -7.03 -1.18 -5.94
N ASN A 36 -6.86 -0.71 -7.18
CA ASN A 36 -7.98 -0.56 -8.11
C ASN A 36 -8.70 -1.88 -8.47
N LYS A 37 -8.10 -3.03 -8.17
CA LYS A 37 -8.78 -4.33 -8.40
C LYS A 37 -9.62 -4.79 -7.23
N PHE A 38 -9.47 -4.17 -6.07
CA PHE A 38 -10.25 -4.52 -4.88
C PHE A 38 -11.65 -3.88 -4.89
N GLU A 39 -11.82 -2.81 -5.68
CA GLU A 39 -12.99 -1.92 -5.82
C GLU A 39 -14.35 -2.63 -5.89
N GLU A 40 -14.61 -3.50 -6.88
CA GLU A 40 -15.96 -3.99 -7.21
C GLU A 40 -16.75 -4.76 -6.11
N LYS A 41 -16.16 -5.12 -4.96
CA LYS A 41 -16.80 -6.05 -4.00
C LYS A 41 -16.79 -5.62 -2.54
N LEU A 42 -16.29 -4.43 -2.23
CA LEU A 42 -15.99 -4.04 -0.84
C LEU A 42 -16.62 -2.73 -0.39
N CYS A 43 -17.43 -2.07 -1.23
CA CYS A 43 -18.04 -0.77 -0.92
C CYS A 43 -17.01 0.26 -0.43
N LEU A 44 -15.82 0.25 -1.03
CA LEU A 44 -14.71 1.15 -0.66
C LEU A 44 -14.95 2.54 -1.26
N ASP A 45 -14.45 3.57 -0.60
CA ASP A 45 -14.24 4.86 -1.26
C ASP A 45 -13.03 4.75 -2.20
N GLU A 46 -13.33 4.52 -3.48
CA GLU A 46 -12.35 4.36 -4.55
C GLU A 46 -11.45 5.59 -4.69
N GLN A 47 -12.00 6.79 -4.58
CA GLN A 47 -11.22 8.02 -4.73
C GLN A 47 -10.26 8.20 -3.57
N LEU A 48 -10.72 7.90 -2.36
CA LEU A 48 -9.91 7.97 -1.16
C LEU A 48 -8.76 6.95 -1.18
N LEU A 49 -9.07 5.68 -1.46
CA LEU A 49 -8.07 4.62 -1.58
C LEU A 49 -7.05 4.92 -2.70
N HIS A 50 -7.52 5.43 -3.85
CA HIS A 50 -6.64 5.77 -4.96
C HIS A 50 -5.67 6.91 -4.60
N LYS A 51 -6.14 7.96 -3.91
CA LYS A 51 -5.28 9.04 -3.42
C LYS A 51 -4.25 8.53 -2.43
N ALA A 52 -4.68 7.73 -1.45
CA ALA A 52 -3.77 7.15 -0.46
C ALA A 52 -2.73 6.24 -1.11
N ALA A 53 -3.11 5.42 -2.09
CA ALA A 53 -2.18 4.55 -2.81
C ALA A 53 -1.09 5.31 -3.56
N TRP A 54 -1.41 6.46 -4.17
CA TRP A 54 -0.40 7.32 -4.81
C TRP A 54 0.57 7.94 -3.82
N LEU A 55 0.09 8.26 -2.62
CA LEU A 55 0.81 9.10 -1.65
C LEU A 55 1.44 8.29 -0.50
N HIS A 56 1.19 6.99 -0.38
CA HIS A 56 1.58 6.19 0.79
C HIS A 56 3.07 6.22 1.14
N ASP A 57 3.92 6.26 0.12
CA ASP A 57 5.38 6.27 0.27
C ASP A 57 5.98 7.68 0.14
N ILE A 58 5.16 8.74 0.13
CA ILE A 58 5.60 10.11 -0.17
C ILE A 58 6.72 10.59 0.76
N ALA A 59 6.70 10.20 2.03
CA ALA A 59 7.74 10.61 2.99
C ALA A 59 8.97 9.68 3.05
N LYS A 60 9.05 8.66 2.19
CA LYS A 60 10.05 7.57 2.33
C LYS A 60 11.51 8.04 2.28
N TYR A 61 11.76 9.10 1.54
CA TYR A 61 13.09 9.67 1.33
C TYR A 61 13.23 11.06 1.96
N ASN A 62 12.36 11.41 2.91
CA ASN A 62 12.54 12.64 3.66
C ASN A 62 13.80 12.52 4.54
N GLU A 63 14.60 13.58 4.62
CA GLU A 63 15.93 13.55 5.23
C GLU A 63 15.91 13.63 6.77
N CYS A 64 14.73 13.75 7.38
CA CYS A 64 14.59 13.76 8.84
C CYS A 64 14.87 12.36 9.41
N GLY A 65 15.81 12.27 10.35
CA GLY A 65 16.29 11.01 10.90
C GLY A 65 15.23 10.15 11.59
N ASN A 66 15.46 8.83 11.58
CA ASN A 66 14.63 7.69 12.05
C ASN A 66 13.58 7.12 11.06
N LYS A 67 14.08 6.22 10.20
CA LYS A 67 13.46 5.56 9.02
C LYS A 67 12.14 4.78 9.18
N ARG A 68 11.53 4.67 10.36
CA ARG A 68 10.31 3.85 10.54
C ARG A 68 9.23 4.50 11.40
N TYR A 69 9.60 5.11 12.52
CA TYR A 69 8.63 5.72 13.43
C TYR A 69 8.14 7.09 12.96
N ASN A 70 8.86 7.76 12.05
CA ASN A 70 8.51 9.12 11.63
C ASN A 70 7.78 9.17 10.27
N HIS A 71 7.65 8.06 9.54
CA HIS A 71 7.16 8.09 8.15
C HIS A 71 5.71 8.59 8.02
N HIS A 72 4.86 8.35 9.02
CA HIS A 72 3.47 8.85 9.05
C HIS A 72 3.39 10.34 9.43
N ILE A 73 4.11 10.77 10.48
CA ILE A 73 4.22 12.19 10.87
C ILE A 73 4.82 13.01 9.72
N GLU A 74 5.82 12.45 9.05
CA GLU A 74 6.46 13.07 7.89
C GLU A 74 5.54 13.09 6.67
N ALA A 75 4.69 12.08 6.46
CA ALA A 75 3.72 12.08 5.37
C ALA A 75 2.71 13.22 5.53
N SER A 76 2.10 13.39 6.73
CA SER A 76 1.19 14.51 6.99
C SER A 76 1.89 15.86 6.85
N SER A 77 3.14 15.98 7.32
CA SER A 77 3.94 17.20 7.15
C SER A 77 4.19 17.55 5.68
N VAL A 78 4.52 16.56 4.85
CA VAL A 78 4.70 16.75 3.40
C VAL A 78 3.37 17.12 2.74
N LEU A 79 2.30 16.40 3.05
CA LEU A 79 0.99 16.60 2.46
C LEU A 79 0.33 17.94 2.86
N SER A 80 0.67 18.49 4.03
CA SER A 80 0.22 19.82 4.45
C SER A 80 0.60 20.92 3.45
N LYS A 81 1.75 20.80 2.80
CA LYS A 81 2.21 21.73 1.74
C LYS A 81 1.32 21.68 0.49
N TYR A 82 0.52 20.64 0.36
CA TYR A 82 -0.43 20.40 -0.71
C TYR A 82 -1.90 20.55 -0.25
N GLY A 83 -2.12 21.06 0.97
CA GLY A 83 -3.45 21.39 1.49
C GLY A 83 -4.17 20.25 2.24
N PHE A 84 -3.49 19.16 2.59
CA PHE A 84 -4.05 18.10 3.42
C PHE A 84 -3.89 18.46 4.91
N SER A 85 -4.93 18.29 5.71
CA SER A 85 -4.82 18.38 7.17
C SER A 85 -4.21 17.10 7.76
N TYR A 86 -3.80 17.17 9.03
CA TYR A 86 -3.30 15.98 9.74
C TYR A 86 -4.40 14.92 9.89
N GLU A 87 -5.63 15.38 10.10
CA GLU A 87 -6.85 14.58 10.23
C GLU A 87 -7.44 14.16 8.89
N ASP A 88 -6.78 14.47 7.76
CA ASP A 88 -7.28 14.09 6.45
C ASP A 88 -7.39 12.55 6.33
N PRO A 89 -8.50 12.00 5.80
CA PRO A 89 -8.68 10.56 5.63
C PRO A 89 -7.53 9.88 4.86
N VAL A 90 -6.89 10.59 3.91
CA VAL A 90 -5.72 10.09 3.19
C VAL A 90 -4.53 9.91 4.14
N CYS A 91 -4.26 10.89 5.00
CA CYS A 91 -3.20 10.79 6.01
C CYS A 91 -3.48 9.63 6.97
N ASN A 92 -4.76 9.42 7.32
CA ASN A 92 -5.19 8.32 8.16
C ASN A 92 -4.87 6.94 7.56
N ILE A 93 -5.26 6.74 6.31
CA ILE A 93 -5.00 5.47 5.59
C ILE A 93 -3.49 5.23 5.44
N ILE A 94 -2.74 6.29 5.14
CA ILE A 94 -1.27 6.20 5.02
C ILE A 94 -0.64 5.84 6.36
N LYS A 95 -1.11 6.36 7.51
CA LYS A 95 -0.49 6.01 8.81
C LYS A 95 -0.50 4.50 9.08
N ALA A 96 -1.55 3.80 8.64
CA ALA A 96 -1.78 2.40 8.93
C ALA A 96 -1.18 1.42 7.89
N HIS A 97 -0.58 1.88 6.78
CA HIS A 97 -0.11 0.99 5.71
C HIS A 97 1.21 0.24 6.04
N THR A 98 1.92 0.67 7.08
CA THR A 98 3.25 0.15 7.47
C THR A 98 3.38 0.04 8.99
N GLY A 99 4.54 -0.40 9.49
CA GLY A 99 4.79 -0.59 10.92
C GLY A 99 4.31 -1.94 11.46
N ASP A 100 4.43 -2.09 12.77
CA ASP A 100 4.13 -3.34 13.51
C ASP A 100 2.70 -3.35 14.07
N TYR A 101 1.95 -2.27 13.89
CA TYR A 101 0.56 -2.10 14.32
C TYR A 101 -0.34 -1.74 13.13
N PHE A 102 -1.65 -1.92 13.29
CA PHE A 102 -2.67 -1.53 12.32
C PHE A 102 -3.80 -0.81 13.06
N GLU A 103 -3.70 0.52 13.12
CA GLU A 103 -4.61 1.38 13.91
C GLU A 103 -5.17 2.53 13.04
N PRO A 104 -5.90 2.24 11.95
CA PRO A 104 -6.66 3.27 11.25
C PRO A 104 -7.85 3.74 12.08
N ASP A 105 -8.42 4.88 11.72
CA ASP A 105 -9.75 5.24 12.21
C ASP A 105 -10.77 4.26 11.60
N GLU A 106 -11.78 3.90 12.39
CA GLU A 106 -12.76 2.85 12.05
C GLU A 106 -13.41 3.08 10.67
N GLU A 107 -13.75 4.33 10.37
CA GLU A 107 -14.39 4.74 9.12
C GLU A 107 -13.55 4.42 7.87
N TYR A 108 -12.21 4.43 7.97
CA TYR A 108 -11.28 4.24 6.84
C TYR A 108 -10.49 2.93 6.93
N SER A 109 -10.89 2.05 7.84
CA SER A 109 -10.16 0.83 8.18
C SER A 109 -10.09 -0.17 7.02
N LEU A 110 -11.13 -0.24 6.18
CA LEU A 110 -11.14 -1.13 5.02
C LEU A 110 -10.17 -0.65 3.93
N GLU A 111 -10.14 0.64 3.62
CA GLU A 111 -9.22 1.25 2.66
C GLU A 111 -7.76 1.09 3.15
N ALA A 112 -7.52 1.33 4.44
CA ALA A 112 -6.23 1.09 5.08
C ALA A 112 -5.78 -0.37 4.96
N ALA A 113 -6.70 -1.31 5.21
CA ALA A 113 -6.42 -2.75 5.10
C ALA A 113 -6.05 -3.12 3.65
N VAL A 114 -6.82 -2.65 2.67
CA VAL A 114 -6.53 -2.88 1.24
C VAL A 114 -5.17 -2.31 0.86
N LEU A 115 -4.88 -1.06 1.22
CA LEU A 115 -3.60 -0.41 0.90
C LEU A 115 -2.42 -1.17 1.51
N ARG A 116 -2.48 -1.46 2.83
CA ARG A 116 -1.44 -2.20 3.56
C ARG A 116 -1.11 -3.51 2.86
N ILE A 117 -2.15 -4.25 2.50
CA ILE A 117 -2.02 -5.53 1.81
C ILE A 117 -1.44 -5.37 0.41
N CYS A 118 -1.92 -4.42 -0.38
CA CYS A 118 -1.42 -4.18 -1.73
C CYS A 118 0.06 -3.80 -1.74
N ASP A 119 0.52 -2.99 -0.77
CA ASP A 119 1.94 -2.70 -0.56
C ASP A 119 2.75 -3.99 -0.27
N LYS A 120 2.31 -4.84 0.67
CA LYS A 120 3.04 -6.08 0.96
C LYS A 120 3.04 -7.04 -0.21
N LEU A 121 1.95 -7.11 -0.98
CA LEU A 121 1.86 -7.95 -2.17
C LEU A 121 2.88 -7.55 -3.25
N ASP A 122 3.22 -6.26 -3.37
CA ASP A 122 4.27 -5.83 -4.29
C ASP A 122 5.66 -6.41 -3.94
N LYS A 123 5.89 -6.83 -2.69
CA LYS A 123 7.17 -7.48 -2.30
C LYS A 123 7.37 -8.82 -2.98
N PHE A 124 6.29 -9.54 -3.31
CA PHE A 124 6.39 -10.74 -4.14
C PHE A 124 6.91 -10.42 -5.54
N ASN A 125 6.52 -9.27 -6.11
CA ASN A 125 7.00 -8.81 -7.41
C ASN A 125 8.50 -8.58 -7.42
N LYS A 126 9.06 -8.17 -6.28
CA LYS A 126 10.51 -7.98 -6.06
C LYS A 126 11.23 -9.29 -5.71
N GLY A 127 10.55 -10.43 -5.66
CA GLY A 127 11.14 -11.73 -5.36
C GLY A 127 11.73 -11.85 -3.94
N LYS A 128 11.25 -11.03 -3.00
CA LYS A 128 11.79 -11.01 -1.64
C LYS A 128 11.40 -12.29 -0.89
N LYS A 129 12.39 -12.92 -0.23
CA LYS A 129 12.20 -14.18 0.50
C LYS A 129 11.22 -14.05 1.67
N ASP A 130 11.19 -12.88 2.32
CA ASP A 130 10.32 -12.53 3.45
C ASP A 130 8.93 -12.00 3.03
N ALA A 131 8.60 -12.01 1.73
CA ALA A 131 7.33 -11.47 1.25
C ALA A 131 6.11 -12.22 1.81
N LYS A 132 6.24 -13.54 1.98
CA LYS A 132 5.20 -14.39 2.59
C LYS A 132 4.94 -13.97 4.03
N ASP A 133 6.00 -13.97 4.84
CA ASP A 133 5.92 -13.71 6.27
C ASP A 133 5.39 -12.29 6.54
N LYS A 134 5.80 -11.31 5.72
CA LYS A 134 5.29 -9.93 5.84
C LYS A 134 3.84 -9.75 5.44
N CYS A 135 3.37 -10.51 4.45
CA CYS A 135 1.95 -10.51 4.10
C CYS A 135 1.12 -11.20 5.18
N GLU A 136 1.58 -12.34 5.71
CA GLU A 136 0.89 -13.07 6.79
C GLU A 136 0.85 -12.24 8.08
N ALA A 137 1.95 -11.58 8.46
CA ALA A 137 1.98 -10.67 9.60
C ALA A 137 1.03 -9.47 9.40
N SER A 138 0.97 -8.90 8.19
CA SER A 138 0.04 -7.79 7.92
C SER A 138 -1.42 -8.21 7.95
N LEU A 139 -1.72 -9.46 7.59
CA LEU A 139 -3.05 -10.00 7.79
C LEU A 139 -3.38 -10.13 9.25
N SER A 140 -2.51 -10.78 10.04
CA SER A 140 -2.73 -10.98 11.48
C SER A 140 -3.17 -9.67 12.14
N LEU A 141 -2.43 -8.59 11.89
CA LEU A 141 -2.74 -7.27 12.42
C LEU A 141 -4.11 -6.71 11.97
N ILE A 142 -4.51 -6.99 10.73
CA ILE A 142 -5.82 -6.61 10.24
C ILE A 142 -6.90 -7.47 10.91
N GLU A 143 -6.70 -8.79 11.05
CA GLU A 143 -7.67 -9.67 11.72
C GLU A 143 -7.86 -9.27 13.18
N ASP A 144 -6.76 -8.99 13.87
CA ASP A 144 -6.73 -8.57 15.28
C ASP A 144 -7.54 -7.27 15.45
N TYR A 145 -7.26 -6.23 14.64
CA TYR A 145 -7.97 -4.96 14.69
C TYR A 145 -9.48 -5.11 14.48
N PHE A 146 -9.90 -5.79 13.41
CA PHE A 146 -11.33 -5.92 13.13
C PHE A 146 -12.07 -6.80 14.15
N SER A 147 -11.36 -7.78 14.74
CA SER A 147 -11.89 -8.56 15.86
C SER A 147 -12.11 -7.69 17.10
N GLU A 148 -11.18 -6.77 17.40
CA GLU A 148 -11.29 -5.85 18.54
C GLU A 148 -12.46 -4.88 18.41
N ILE A 149 -12.71 -4.33 17.22
CA ILE A 149 -13.83 -3.41 16.97
C ILE A 149 -15.17 -4.12 16.68
N ASN A 150 -15.23 -5.45 16.84
CA ASN A 150 -16.42 -6.29 16.59
C ASN A 150 -17.04 -6.10 15.20
N ILE A 151 -16.22 -5.77 14.19
CA ILE A 151 -16.65 -5.71 12.80
C ILE A 151 -16.26 -7.02 12.13
N ASP A 152 -17.25 -7.76 11.67
CA ASP A 152 -17.02 -8.87 10.75
C ASP A 152 -16.35 -8.31 9.49
N ILE A 153 -15.05 -8.57 9.33
CA ILE A 153 -14.37 -8.27 8.06
C ILE A 153 -15.21 -8.88 6.95
N PRO A 154 -15.57 -8.11 5.91
CA PRO A 154 -16.37 -8.63 4.83
C PRO A 154 -15.75 -9.95 4.34
N ASN A 155 -16.49 -11.06 4.44
CA ASN A 155 -16.01 -12.37 3.98
C ASN A 155 -15.49 -12.32 2.53
N ALA A 156 -16.00 -11.36 1.74
CA ALA A 156 -15.51 -11.01 0.42
C ALA A 156 -14.06 -10.48 0.40
N PHE A 157 -13.65 -9.64 1.36
CA PHE A 157 -12.29 -9.11 1.52
C PHE A 157 -11.31 -10.25 1.71
N TYR A 158 -11.53 -11.09 2.73
CA TYR A 158 -10.68 -12.24 3.00
C TYR A 158 -10.59 -13.21 1.83
N LYS A 159 -11.74 -13.59 1.24
CA LYS A 159 -11.75 -14.53 0.11
C LYS A 159 -10.98 -13.98 -1.10
N LYS A 160 -11.18 -12.70 -1.44
CA LYS A 160 -10.52 -12.05 -2.58
C LYS A 160 -9.02 -11.90 -2.33
N TYR A 161 -8.65 -11.45 -1.14
CA TYR A 161 -7.26 -11.34 -0.71
C TYR A 161 -6.55 -12.70 -0.69
N TYR A 162 -7.10 -13.69 0.02
CA TYR A 162 -6.48 -14.99 0.21
C TYR A 162 -6.28 -15.73 -1.13
N LYS A 163 -7.22 -15.56 -2.06
CA LYS A 163 -7.10 -16.04 -3.45
C LYS A 163 -5.93 -15.37 -4.18
N LEU A 164 -5.74 -14.07 -4.03
CA LEU A 164 -4.66 -13.32 -4.66
C LEU A 164 -3.29 -13.71 -4.05
N PHE A 165 -3.20 -13.75 -2.72
CA PHE A 165 -2.03 -14.22 -1.97
C PHE A 165 -1.62 -15.62 -2.40
N LYS A 166 -2.54 -16.60 -2.40
CA LYS A 166 -2.25 -17.97 -2.84
C LYS A 166 -1.73 -18.03 -4.29
N LYS A 167 -2.32 -17.24 -5.19
CA LYS A 167 -1.93 -17.19 -6.61
C LYS A 167 -0.50 -16.66 -6.78
N LEU A 168 -0.14 -15.62 -6.03
CA LEU A 168 1.20 -15.03 -6.05
C LEU A 168 2.23 -15.96 -5.37
N HIS A 169 1.92 -16.44 -4.16
CA HIS A 169 2.81 -17.31 -3.38
C HIS A 169 3.14 -18.64 -4.09
N LYS A 170 2.14 -19.36 -4.63
CA LYS A 170 2.36 -20.61 -5.40
C LYS A 170 3.28 -20.39 -6.59
N LYS A 171 3.22 -19.22 -7.22
CA LYS A 171 4.01 -18.90 -8.41
C LYS A 171 5.42 -18.39 -8.07
N CYS A 172 5.62 -17.73 -6.93
CA CYS A 172 6.96 -17.44 -6.40
C CYS A 172 7.70 -18.73 -6.03
N LYS A 173 7.00 -19.71 -5.41
CA LYS A 173 7.56 -21.03 -5.11
C LYS A 173 7.98 -21.81 -6.38
N ASN A 174 7.30 -21.57 -7.50
CA ASN A 174 7.52 -22.27 -8.78
C ASN A 174 8.44 -21.51 -9.78
N ASN A 175 8.81 -20.25 -9.54
CA ASN A 175 9.58 -19.45 -10.50
C ASN A 175 10.98 -19.10 -9.96
N LYS A 176 11.98 -19.83 -10.45
CA LYS A 176 13.38 -19.34 -10.59
C LYS A 176 13.53 -18.23 -11.66
N ASN A 177 12.43 -17.63 -12.17
CA ASN A 177 12.50 -16.70 -13.31
C ASN A 177 11.57 -15.48 -13.17
N TYR A 178 12.18 -14.36 -12.75
CA TYR A 178 11.61 -13.03 -12.52
C TYR A 178 10.85 -12.45 -13.74
N LYS A 179 11.24 -12.79 -14.97
CA LYS A 179 10.56 -12.33 -16.22
C LYS A 179 9.11 -12.82 -16.37
N LYS A 180 8.79 -14.04 -15.90
CA LYS A 180 7.41 -14.57 -15.93
C LYS A 180 6.49 -13.86 -14.93
N LEU A 181 7.05 -13.38 -13.81
CA LEU A 181 6.32 -12.64 -12.80
C LEU A 181 5.92 -11.25 -13.31
N LYS A 182 6.85 -10.51 -13.96
CA LYS A 182 6.56 -9.23 -14.65
C LYS A 182 5.42 -9.36 -15.67
N LYS A 183 5.44 -10.41 -16.50
CA LYS A 183 4.39 -10.67 -17.52
C LYS A 183 3.03 -10.94 -16.88
N LEU A 184 2.99 -11.73 -15.82
CA LEU A 184 1.75 -12.10 -15.14
C LEU A 184 1.15 -10.96 -14.32
N ILE A 185 1.96 -10.11 -13.67
CA ILE A 185 1.45 -8.88 -13.05
C ILE A 185 0.76 -8.05 -14.12
N LYS A 186 1.38 -7.90 -15.29
CA LYS A 186 0.81 -7.21 -16.46
C LYS A 186 -0.50 -7.83 -16.97
N GLU A 187 -0.64 -9.16 -16.92
CA GLU A 187 -1.88 -9.88 -17.26
C GLU A 187 -2.95 -9.80 -16.18
N LEU A 188 -2.55 -9.59 -14.92
CA LEU A 188 -3.47 -9.41 -13.81
C LEU A 188 -3.90 -7.96 -13.64
N THR A 189 -3.11 -6.98 -14.13
CA THR A 189 -3.34 -5.52 -14.14
C THR A 189 -3.93 -4.99 -15.44
N LYS A 190 -4.43 -5.87 -16.31
CA LYS A 190 -5.33 -5.55 -17.42
C LYS A 190 -6.71 -6.07 -17.06
#